data_AF-A0A117E3F4-F1
#
_entry.id   AF-A0A117E3F4-F1
#
_cell.length_a   1.000
_cell.length_b   1.000
_cell.length_c   1.000
_cell.angle_alpha   90.00
_cell.angle_beta   90.00
_cell.angle_gamma   90.00
#
_symmetry.space_group_name_H-M   'P 1'
#
loop_
_entity.id
_entity.type
_entity.pdbx_description
1 polymer ?
#
loop_
_entity_poly.entity_id
_entity_poly.type
_entity_poly.pdbx_seq_one_letter_code
_entity_poly.pdbx_strand_id
1 'polypeptide(L)'
;MPGDETEEHWFRVINNSGAAQKYIFFAPPPSSDFLTPAWIASDNINNETVWDIHTTAYLYAGVGTLEGNHVNIDEGHWWDSGIRLGGPEIFNLVFEEGGPKLQETGENAQSPNTFTVVTKDIPNDDKTYVIAFGKRQQHNDPQDLGPVHACAAIPVKQNNSQHVTPIIQLHVFNIPTTPGDLIDYGDFKEKSAHINFAGHTEDAALCTVLHKTGEDSNAVWDTAYDNTLPEL
;
A
#
# COMPACT_ATOMS: atom_id res chain seq x y z
N MET A 1 -7.76 -24.68 -0.69
CA MET A 1 -6.53 -24.75 0.13
C MET A 1 -5.84 -23.43 -0.05
N PRO A 2 -5.39 -22.74 1.01
CA PRO A 2 -4.53 -21.57 0.86
C PRO A 2 -3.18 -22.11 0.37
N GLY A 3 -3.06 -22.23 -0.94
CA GLY A 3 -1.93 -22.82 -1.63
C GLY A 3 -1.22 -21.71 -2.38
N ASP A 4 0.04 -21.54 -2.00
CA ASP A 4 1.06 -20.67 -2.59
C ASP A 4 0.74 -19.18 -2.50
N GLU A 5 1.27 -18.51 -1.48
CA GLU A 5 1.52 -17.07 -1.39
C GLU A 5 2.99 -16.89 -1.79
N THR A 6 3.28 -16.37 -3.00
CA THR A 6 4.62 -16.46 -3.62
C THR A 6 5.34 -15.13 -3.76
N GLU A 7 4.74 -14.03 -3.30
CA GLU A 7 5.41 -12.73 -3.29
C GLU A 7 5.21 -12.06 -1.93
N GLU A 8 5.92 -12.61 -0.94
CA GLU A 8 6.10 -11.99 0.36
C GLU A 8 7.43 -11.21 0.35
N HIS A 9 7.36 -9.89 0.22
CA HIS A 9 8.52 -9.05 0.51
C HIS A 9 8.54 -8.72 1.99
N TRP A 10 9.70 -8.92 2.58
CA TRP A 10 10.04 -8.52 3.93
C TRP A 10 10.77 -7.18 3.94
N PHE A 11 10.47 -6.39 4.95
CA PHE A 11 11.05 -5.09 5.18
C PHE A 11 11.47 -5.02 6.64
N ARG A 12 12.75 -4.71 6.87
CA ARG A 12 13.31 -4.52 8.21
C ARG A 12 13.77 -3.09 8.35
N VAL A 13 13.15 -2.32 9.23
CA VAL A 13 13.60 -0.97 9.55
C VAL A 13 14.44 -1.02 10.83
N ILE A 14 15.73 -0.74 10.72
CA ILE A 14 16.65 -0.60 11.86
C ILE A 14 16.72 0.87 12.24
N ASN A 15 16.25 1.20 13.45
CA ASN A 15 16.40 2.55 13.97
C ASN A 15 17.78 2.70 14.63
N ASN A 16 18.66 3.50 14.02
CA ASN A 16 19.95 3.87 14.59
C ASN A 16 20.12 5.40 14.62
N SER A 17 19.02 6.12 14.85
CA SER A 17 18.99 7.59 14.84
C SER A 17 19.43 8.23 16.16
N GLY A 18 19.68 7.43 17.21
CA GLY A 18 19.99 7.90 18.56
C GLY A 18 18.77 8.24 19.41
N ALA A 19 17.54 8.07 18.89
CA ALA A 19 16.29 8.31 19.61
C ALA A 19 15.20 7.31 19.19
N ALA A 20 14.12 7.20 19.96
CA ALA A 20 12.93 6.47 19.53
C ALA A 20 12.24 7.22 18.36
N GLN A 21 11.78 6.48 17.36
CA GLN A 21 11.18 7.02 16.14
C GLN A 21 9.88 6.31 15.80
N LYS A 22 9.02 6.97 15.02
CA LYS A 22 7.90 6.35 14.33
C LYS A 22 8.17 6.38 12.84
N TYR A 23 7.78 5.32 12.15
CA TYR A 23 7.99 5.15 10.72
C TYR A 23 6.68 4.92 10.02
N ILE A 24 6.65 5.29 8.75
CA ILE A 24 5.60 4.92 7.83
C ILE A 24 6.17 4.33 6.55
N PHE A 25 5.38 3.48 5.90
CA PHE A 25 5.58 3.08 4.52
C PHE A 25 4.52 3.71 3.63
N PHE A 26 4.92 4.12 2.43
CA PHE A 26 4.01 4.63 1.40
C PHE A 26 4.52 4.27 0.00
N ALA A 27 3.63 4.22 -0.97
CA ALA A 27 3.97 3.87 -2.35
C ALA A 27 4.05 5.13 -3.24
N PRO A 28 4.88 5.11 -4.30
CA PRO A 28 4.79 6.15 -5.32
C PRO A 28 3.41 6.10 -6.00
N PRO A 29 2.77 7.25 -6.26
CA PRO A 29 1.50 7.27 -6.95
C PRO A 29 1.68 6.80 -8.41
N PRO A 30 0.81 5.92 -8.93
CA PRO A 30 0.88 5.44 -10.32
C PRO A 30 0.83 6.56 -11.37
N SER A 31 0.12 7.65 -11.07
CA SER A 31 0.07 8.87 -11.87
C SER A 31 -0.26 10.07 -10.98
N SER A 32 -0.21 11.29 -11.53
CA SER A 32 -0.52 12.52 -10.79
C SER A 32 -1.95 12.63 -10.27
N ASP A 33 -2.87 11.83 -10.80
CA ASP A 33 -4.28 11.80 -10.36
C ASP A 33 -4.46 10.95 -9.09
N PHE A 34 -3.45 10.16 -8.71
CA PHE A 34 -3.47 9.32 -7.52
C PHE A 34 -3.03 10.08 -6.28
N LEU A 35 -3.71 9.78 -5.19
CA LEU A 35 -3.38 10.13 -3.83
C LEU A 35 -2.45 9.08 -3.23
N THR A 36 -1.55 9.51 -2.35
CA THR A 36 -0.57 8.67 -1.66
C THR A 36 -0.92 8.55 -0.18
N PRO A 37 -1.75 7.57 0.23
CA PRO A 37 -1.97 7.27 1.63
C PRO A 37 -0.72 6.63 2.26
N ALA A 38 -0.52 6.86 3.55
CA ALA A 38 0.35 6.02 4.37
C ALA A 38 -0.23 4.59 4.37
N TRP A 39 0.57 3.61 3.95
CA TRP A 39 0.13 2.22 3.93
C TRP A 39 0.13 1.62 5.34
N ILE A 40 1.25 1.73 6.04
CA ILE A 40 1.41 1.21 7.40
C ILE A 40 2.28 2.15 8.21
N ALA A 41 2.01 2.22 9.51
CA ALA A 41 2.76 3.01 10.46
C ALA A 41 3.24 2.13 11.62
N SER A 42 4.40 2.47 12.16
CA SER A 42 4.93 1.83 13.36
C SER A 42 4.47 2.53 14.62
N ASP A 43 4.49 1.78 15.72
CA ASP A 43 4.63 2.37 17.05
C ASP A 43 6.03 2.98 17.23
N ASN A 44 6.35 3.43 18.46
CA ASN A 44 7.70 3.89 18.77
C ASN A 44 8.71 2.74 18.68
N ILE A 45 9.62 2.83 17.73
CA ILE A 45 10.76 1.93 17.58
C ILE A 45 11.94 2.57 18.29
N ASN A 46 12.48 1.92 19.31
CA ASN A 46 13.61 2.44 20.09
C ASN A 46 14.90 2.49 19.27
N ASN A 47 15.86 3.31 19.70
CA ASN A 47 17.20 3.27 19.11
C ASN A 47 17.82 1.88 19.26
N GLU A 48 18.57 1.45 18.24
CA GLU A 48 19.20 0.13 18.11
C GLU A 48 18.21 -1.04 18.14
N THR A 49 16.94 -0.78 17.79
CA THR A 49 15.91 -1.82 17.62
C THR A 49 15.37 -1.84 16.20
N VAL A 50 14.62 -2.90 15.90
CA VAL A 50 14.10 -3.17 14.56
C VAL A 50 12.58 -3.19 14.54
N TRP A 51 12.03 -2.86 13.38
CA TRP A 51 10.64 -3.08 13.03
C TRP A 51 10.58 -3.90 11.75
N ASP A 52 10.06 -5.12 11.88
CA ASP A 52 9.90 -6.05 10.77
C ASP A 52 8.46 -6.04 10.27
N ILE A 53 8.31 -6.03 8.95
CA ILE A 53 7.03 -6.01 8.23
C ILE A 53 7.17 -6.95 7.04
N HIS A 54 6.11 -7.65 6.68
CA HIS A 54 6.03 -8.32 5.40
C HIS A 54 4.65 -8.14 4.77
N THR A 55 4.64 -8.02 3.45
CA THR A 55 3.40 -7.92 2.67
C THR A 55 2.87 -9.31 2.36
N THR A 56 1.55 -9.45 2.32
CA THR A 56 0.95 -10.60 1.61
C THR A 56 1.14 -10.48 0.10
N ALA A 57 1.04 -11.62 -0.59
CA ALA A 57 1.11 -11.69 -2.05
C ALA A 57 -0.13 -11.09 -2.75
N TYR A 58 -1.27 -10.99 -2.04
CA TYR A 58 -2.51 -10.50 -2.64
C TYR A 58 -2.57 -8.99 -2.72
N LEU A 59 -3.11 -8.53 -3.83
CA LEU A 59 -3.37 -7.15 -4.11
C LEU A 59 -4.86 -6.93 -4.14
N TYR A 60 -5.34 -5.98 -3.35
CA TYR A 60 -6.76 -5.75 -3.18
C TYR A 60 -7.21 -4.47 -3.88
N ALA A 61 -8.36 -4.52 -4.53
CA ALA A 61 -9.10 -3.36 -4.96
C ALA A 61 -10.11 -2.98 -3.86
N GLY A 62 -10.16 -1.71 -3.48
CA GLY A 62 -11.06 -1.21 -2.44
C GLY A 62 -11.86 0.00 -2.88
N VAL A 63 -13.00 0.22 -2.25
CA VAL A 63 -13.80 1.43 -2.45
C VAL A 63 -14.27 2.02 -1.14
N GLY A 64 -14.26 3.35 -1.07
CA GLY A 64 -14.66 4.06 0.13
C GLY A 64 -14.73 5.55 -0.10
N THR A 65 -14.34 6.33 0.90
CA THR A 65 -14.46 7.79 0.91
C THR A 65 -13.15 8.48 1.26
N LEU A 66 -12.99 9.70 0.79
CA LEU A 66 -11.97 10.63 1.24
C LEU A 66 -12.62 11.62 2.22
N GLU A 67 -12.16 11.60 3.47
CA GLU A 67 -12.63 12.48 4.54
C GLU A 67 -11.48 13.38 5.00
N GLY A 68 -11.50 14.65 4.60
CA GLY A 68 -10.38 15.55 4.82
C GLY A 68 -9.13 15.07 4.08
N ASN A 69 -8.11 14.62 4.83
CA ASN A 69 -6.89 14.04 4.28
C ASN A 69 -6.79 12.52 4.52
N HIS A 70 -7.89 11.84 4.85
CA HIS A 70 -7.87 10.42 5.20
C HIS A 70 -8.69 9.58 4.23
N VAL A 71 -8.07 8.54 3.66
CA VAL A 71 -8.75 7.54 2.84
C VAL A 71 -9.39 6.51 3.77
N ASN A 72 -10.72 6.50 3.81
CA ASN A 72 -11.52 5.60 4.63
C ASN A 72 -12.13 4.49 3.77
N ILE A 73 -11.76 3.24 4.05
CA ILE A 73 -12.30 2.05 3.37
C ILE A 73 -12.61 1.01 4.44
N ASP A 74 -13.88 0.61 4.52
CA ASP A 74 -14.29 -0.45 5.44
C ASP A 74 -13.65 -1.78 5.04
N GLU A 75 -13.29 -2.63 6.02
CA GLU A 75 -12.65 -3.93 5.75
C GLU A 75 -13.50 -4.86 4.85
N GLY A 76 -14.83 -4.71 4.89
CA GLY A 76 -15.75 -5.44 4.02
C GLY A 76 -15.78 -4.91 2.57
N HIS A 77 -15.09 -3.82 2.27
CA HIS A 77 -15.03 -3.16 0.97
C HIS A 77 -13.68 -3.34 0.28
N TRP A 78 -13.06 -4.50 0.46
CA TRP A 78 -11.88 -4.94 -0.28
C TRP A 78 -12.15 -6.24 -1.04
N TRP A 79 -11.71 -6.29 -2.30
CA TRP A 79 -11.83 -7.43 -3.21
C TRP A 79 -10.45 -7.81 -3.74
N ASP A 80 -10.24 -9.10 -4.03
CA ASP A 80 -9.04 -9.50 -4.77
C ASP A 80 -9.05 -8.79 -6.13
N SER A 81 -7.95 -8.16 -6.52
CA SER A 81 -7.86 -7.46 -7.81
C SER A 81 -7.77 -8.41 -9.02
N GLY A 82 -7.59 -9.71 -8.80
CA GLY A 82 -7.42 -10.73 -9.85
C GLY A 82 -6.06 -10.70 -10.54
N ILE A 83 -5.23 -9.67 -10.28
CA ILE A 83 -3.92 -9.45 -10.90
C ILE A 83 -3.01 -10.68 -10.76
N ARG A 84 -3.08 -11.38 -9.62
CA ARG A 84 -2.24 -12.54 -9.33
C ARG A 84 -2.68 -13.82 -10.06
N LEU A 85 -3.94 -13.94 -10.42
CA LEU A 85 -4.55 -15.19 -10.93
C LEU A 85 -4.53 -15.29 -12.47
N GLY A 86 -3.72 -14.48 -13.14
CA GLY A 86 -3.57 -14.53 -14.60
C GLY A 86 -4.64 -13.77 -15.38
N GLY A 87 -5.41 -12.91 -14.72
CA GLY A 87 -6.38 -12.03 -15.36
C GLY A 87 -6.80 -10.89 -14.44
N PRO A 88 -6.34 -9.64 -14.66
CA PRO A 88 -6.84 -8.51 -13.89
C PRO A 88 -8.34 -8.34 -14.13
N GLU A 89 -9.13 -8.06 -13.10
CA GLU A 89 -10.58 -8.03 -13.20
C GLU A 89 -11.13 -6.64 -13.59
N ILE A 90 -12.28 -6.64 -14.26
CA ILE A 90 -13.11 -5.45 -14.44
C ILE A 90 -14.23 -5.49 -13.40
N PHE A 91 -14.32 -4.43 -12.61
CA PHE A 91 -15.38 -4.20 -11.62
C PHE A 91 -16.32 -3.09 -12.08
N ASN A 92 -17.60 -3.22 -11.76
CA ASN A 92 -18.52 -2.10 -11.71
C ASN A 92 -18.54 -1.53 -10.30
N LEU A 93 -18.38 -0.21 -10.17
CA LEU A 93 -18.73 0.48 -8.94
C LEU A 93 -20.26 0.60 -8.89
N VAL A 94 -20.86 0.00 -7.87
CA VAL A 94 -22.29 0.08 -7.58
C VAL A 94 -22.51 0.67 -6.20
N PHE A 95 -23.66 1.30 -6.01
CA PHE A 95 -24.09 1.85 -4.73
C PHE A 95 -25.34 1.10 -4.28
N GLU A 96 -25.19 0.27 -3.24
CA GLU A 96 -26.26 -0.53 -2.64
C GLU A 96 -26.66 0.06 -1.27
N GLU A 97 -27.75 -0.41 -0.67
CA GLU A 97 -28.16 -0.03 0.69
C GLU A 97 -27.07 -0.44 1.70
N GLY A 98 -26.11 0.45 1.95
CA GLY A 98 -24.93 0.19 2.77
C GLY A 98 -23.67 0.93 2.34
N GLY A 99 -23.57 1.39 1.08
CA GLY A 99 -22.40 2.15 0.60
C GLY A 99 -21.90 1.72 -0.78
N PRO A 100 -20.71 2.21 -1.17
CA PRO A 100 -20.07 1.82 -2.43
C PRO A 100 -19.59 0.36 -2.37
N LYS A 101 -19.67 -0.34 -3.49
CA LYS A 101 -19.24 -1.73 -3.62
C LYS A 101 -18.65 -1.99 -4.99
N LEU A 102 -17.66 -2.88 -5.06
CA LEU A 102 -17.18 -3.42 -6.33
C LEU A 102 -17.95 -4.69 -6.69
N GLN A 103 -18.53 -4.70 -7.88
CA GLN A 103 -19.19 -5.86 -8.46
C GLN A 103 -18.38 -6.38 -9.63
N GLU A 104 -17.89 -7.61 -9.53
CA GLU A 104 -17.19 -8.30 -10.62
C GLU A 104 -18.06 -8.42 -11.86
N THR A 105 -17.48 -8.16 -13.03
CA THR A 105 -18.17 -8.31 -14.32
C THR A 105 -18.02 -9.71 -14.92
N GLY A 106 -17.04 -10.49 -14.45
CA GLY A 106 -16.59 -11.74 -15.09
C GLY A 106 -15.74 -11.53 -16.36
N GLU A 107 -15.41 -10.28 -16.69
CA GLU A 107 -14.49 -9.93 -17.77
C GLU A 107 -13.11 -9.56 -17.22
N ASN A 108 -12.07 -9.97 -17.95
CA ASN A 108 -10.69 -9.60 -17.63
C ASN A 108 -10.31 -8.30 -18.36
N ALA A 109 -9.61 -7.41 -17.67
CA ALA A 109 -8.99 -6.25 -18.26
C ALA A 109 -7.90 -6.67 -19.26
N GLN A 110 -7.76 -5.92 -20.36
CA GLN A 110 -6.82 -6.26 -21.43
C GLN A 110 -5.35 -6.02 -21.05
N SER A 111 -5.09 -5.12 -20.10
CA SER A 111 -3.74 -4.79 -19.66
C SER A 111 -3.34 -5.68 -18.50
N PRO A 112 -2.26 -6.47 -18.61
CA PRO A 112 -1.75 -7.25 -17.49
C PRO A 112 -1.41 -6.30 -16.33
N ASN A 113 -1.74 -6.70 -15.11
CA ASN A 113 -1.49 -5.93 -13.88
C ASN A 113 -2.29 -4.63 -13.73
N THR A 114 -3.46 -4.48 -14.36
CA THR A 114 -4.30 -3.29 -14.17
C THR A 114 -5.75 -3.70 -13.99
N PHE A 115 -6.32 -3.49 -12.80
CA PHE A 115 -7.76 -3.65 -12.64
C PHE A 115 -8.48 -2.40 -13.14
N THR A 116 -9.70 -2.60 -13.62
CA THR A 116 -10.51 -1.52 -14.18
C THR A 116 -11.80 -1.39 -13.39
N VAL A 117 -12.14 -0.17 -12.99
CA VAL A 117 -13.42 0.12 -12.34
C VAL A 117 -14.26 1.01 -13.24
N VAL A 118 -15.41 0.49 -13.66
CA VAL A 118 -16.42 1.23 -14.41
C VAL A 118 -17.34 1.93 -13.43
N THR A 119 -17.51 3.22 -13.63
CA THR A 119 -18.23 4.13 -12.73
C THR A 119 -19.30 4.84 -13.54
N LYS A 120 -20.58 4.69 -13.18
CA LYS A 120 -21.70 5.26 -13.95
C LYS A 120 -22.52 6.22 -13.10
N ASP A 121 -23.19 5.69 -12.09
CA ASP A 121 -24.18 6.42 -11.31
C ASP A 121 -23.67 6.68 -9.90
N ILE A 122 -22.86 7.73 -9.74
CA ILE A 122 -22.40 8.20 -8.43
C ILE A 122 -23.56 8.97 -7.75
N PRO A 123 -23.85 8.72 -6.46
CA PRO A 123 -24.82 9.49 -5.69
C PRO A 123 -24.50 10.99 -5.74
N ASN A 124 -25.54 11.81 -5.86
CA ASN A 124 -25.41 13.26 -5.73
C ASN A 124 -25.45 13.65 -4.25
N ASP A 125 -24.36 13.35 -3.53
CA ASP A 125 -24.13 13.76 -2.15
C ASP A 125 -22.81 14.54 -2.02
N ASP A 126 -22.49 14.98 -0.80
CA ASP A 126 -21.30 15.78 -0.54
C ASP A 126 -20.03 14.92 -0.31
N LYS A 127 -20.08 13.62 -0.61
CA LYS A 127 -18.94 12.71 -0.35
C LYS A 127 -18.01 12.65 -1.55
N THR A 128 -16.73 12.53 -1.27
CA THR A 128 -15.74 12.17 -2.29
C THR A 128 -15.49 10.67 -2.21
N TYR A 129 -16.00 9.92 -3.17
CA TYR A 129 -15.71 8.49 -3.27
C TYR A 129 -14.32 8.25 -3.84
N VAL A 130 -13.65 7.19 -3.40
CA VAL A 130 -12.33 6.79 -3.91
C VAL A 130 -12.32 5.31 -4.27
N ILE A 131 -11.51 4.98 -5.27
CA ILE A 131 -11.06 3.61 -5.54
C ILE A 131 -9.62 3.52 -5.04
N ALA A 132 -9.29 2.47 -4.31
CA ALA A 132 -7.95 2.25 -3.81
C ALA A 132 -7.39 0.91 -4.23
N PHE A 133 -6.06 0.85 -4.20
CA PHE A 133 -5.30 -0.37 -4.17
C PHE A 133 -4.71 -0.55 -2.78
N GLY A 134 -4.83 -1.74 -2.22
CA GLY A 134 -4.39 -2.04 -0.86
C GLY A 134 -3.60 -3.34 -0.76
N LYS A 135 -2.79 -3.40 0.30
CA LYS A 135 -2.03 -4.59 0.69
C LYS A 135 -2.24 -4.85 2.17
N ARG A 136 -2.19 -6.12 2.56
CA ARG A 136 -2.17 -6.50 3.98
C ARG A 136 -0.73 -6.54 4.47
N GLN A 137 -0.55 -6.15 5.72
CA GLN A 137 0.58 -6.65 6.51
C GLN A 137 0.15 -8.00 7.05
N GLN A 138 0.95 -9.03 6.82
CA GLN A 138 0.72 -10.32 7.44
C GLN A 138 1.22 -10.28 8.88
N HIS A 139 0.36 -10.69 9.82
CA HIS A 139 0.70 -10.73 11.23
C HIS A 139 1.55 -11.98 11.53
N ASN A 140 2.31 -11.95 12.62
CA ASN A 140 3.07 -13.13 13.08
C ASN A 140 2.15 -14.32 13.43
N ASP A 141 0.85 -14.09 13.59
CA ASP A 141 -0.13 -15.17 13.68
C ASP A 141 -0.65 -15.47 12.26
N PRO A 142 -0.32 -16.63 11.67
CA PRO A 142 -0.76 -16.98 10.32
C PRO A 142 -2.28 -17.18 10.19
N GLN A 143 -3.05 -17.19 11.30
CA GLN A 143 -4.51 -17.19 11.27
C GLN A 143 -5.12 -15.78 11.28
N ASP A 144 -4.34 -14.77 11.66
CA ASP A 144 -4.74 -13.37 11.60
C ASP A 144 -4.26 -12.75 10.29
N LEU A 145 -5.20 -12.58 9.36
CA LEU A 145 -4.90 -12.00 8.06
C LEU A 145 -4.62 -10.50 8.12
N GLY A 146 -4.91 -9.84 9.25
CA GLY A 146 -4.78 -8.40 9.42
C GLY A 146 -5.70 -7.57 8.50
N PRO A 147 -5.78 -6.25 8.73
CA PRO A 147 -6.52 -5.35 7.87
C PRO A 147 -5.84 -5.13 6.51
N VAL A 148 -6.63 -4.76 5.51
CA VAL A 148 -6.09 -4.23 4.25
C VAL A 148 -5.99 -2.71 4.36
N HIS A 149 -4.80 -2.16 4.12
CA HIS A 149 -4.61 -0.72 4.08
C HIS A 149 -4.34 -0.24 2.66
N ALA A 150 -4.86 0.93 2.32
CA ALA A 150 -4.64 1.56 1.03
C ALA A 150 -3.17 1.97 0.88
N CYS A 151 -2.57 1.66 -0.27
CA CYS A 151 -1.24 2.11 -0.68
C CYS A 151 -1.31 3.22 -1.74
N ALA A 152 -2.41 3.26 -2.50
CA ALA A 152 -2.71 4.27 -3.51
C ALA A 152 -4.23 4.41 -3.63
N ALA A 153 -4.72 5.62 -3.85
CA ALA A 153 -6.14 5.88 -4.05
C ALA A 153 -6.36 6.89 -5.17
N ILE A 154 -7.50 6.81 -5.86
CA ILE A 154 -7.90 7.76 -6.90
C ILE A 154 -9.37 8.17 -6.66
N PRO A 155 -9.68 9.48 -6.68
CA PRO A 155 -11.06 9.96 -6.60
C PRO A 155 -11.92 9.46 -7.76
N VAL A 156 -13.14 9.05 -7.46
CA VAL A 156 -14.07 8.54 -8.45
C VAL A 156 -14.60 9.67 -9.35
N LYS A 157 -14.52 9.49 -10.67
CA LYS A 157 -15.13 10.39 -11.66
C LYS A 157 -16.38 9.75 -12.26
N GLN A 158 -17.48 10.48 -12.39
CA GLN A 158 -18.74 9.95 -12.92
C GLN A 158 -18.61 9.54 -14.40
N ASN A 159 -19.34 8.48 -14.81
CA ASN A 159 -19.40 7.99 -16.19
C ASN A 159 -18.01 7.70 -16.81
N ASN A 160 -17.11 7.12 -16.01
CA ASN A 160 -15.73 6.88 -16.39
C ASN A 160 -15.31 5.42 -16.24
N SER A 161 -14.26 5.03 -16.96
CA SER A 161 -13.52 3.80 -16.74
C SER A 161 -12.16 4.18 -16.14
N GLN A 162 -11.91 3.75 -14.91
CA GLN A 162 -10.66 4.04 -14.22
C GLN A 162 -9.76 2.84 -14.22
N HIS A 163 -8.54 3.04 -14.72
CA HIS A 163 -7.50 2.03 -14.74
C HIS A 163 -6.57 2.26 -13.54
N VAL A 164 -6.38 1.21 -12.76
CA VAL A 164 -5.48 1.25 -11.60
C VAL A 164 -4.36 0.26 -11.81
N THR A 165 -3.17 0.79 -12.11
CA THR A 165 -1.94 0.01 -12.23
C THR A 165 -1.17 0.13 -10.91
N PRO A 166 -0.94 -0.96 -10.19
CA PRO A 166 -0.14 -0.89 -8.97
C PRO A 166 1.35 -0.79 -9.30
N ILE A 167 2.02 0.15 -8.66
CA ILE A 167 3.48 0.20 -8.60
C ILE A 167 3.87 -0.28 -7.20
N ILE A 168 4.46 -1.47 -7.10
CA ILE A 168 4.89 -2.04 -5.81
C ILE A 168 6.35 -1.66 -5.58
N GLN A 169 6.57 -0.36 -5.44
CA GLN A 169 7.77 0.20 -4.81
C GLN A 169 7.32 0.86 -3.52
N LEU A 170 8.18 0.90 -2.52
CA LEU A 170 7.85 1.51 -1.24
C LEU A 170 8.88 2.54 -0.85
N HIS A 171 8.46 3.49 -0.05
CA HIS A 171 9.31 4.45 0.62
C HIS A 171 9.12 4.32 2.13
N VAL A 172 10.20 4.49 2.89
CA VAL A 172 10.17 4.56 4.35
C VAL A 172 10.59 5.94 4.82
N PHE A 173 9.81 6.53 5.72
CA PHE A 173 10.12 7.83 6.30
C PHE A 173 9.73 7.89 7.79
N ASN A 174 10.43 8.72 8.57
CA ASN A 174 10.26 8.82 10.02
C ASN A 174 9.33 9.98 10.42
N ILE A 175 8.05 9.89 10.06
CA ILE A 175 7.01 10.89 10.42
C ILE A 175 5.86 10.19 11.17
N PRO A 176 5.28 10.81 12.21
CA PRO A 176 4.09 10.27 12.86
C PRO A 176 2.84 10.51 12.00
N THR A 177 2.44 9.49 11.22
CA THR A 177 1.26 9.53 10.33
C THR A 177 0.44 8.25 10.52
N THR A 178 -0.89 8.35 10.45
CA THR A 178 -1.79 7.19 10.56
C THR A 178 -1.95 6.50 9.21
N PRO A 179 -2.04 5.16 9.13
CA PRO A 179 -2.42 4.49 7.89
C PRO A 179 -3.70 5.08 7.30
N GLY A 180 -3.75 5.29 5.99
CA GLY A 180 -4.85 5.95 5.29
C GLY A 180 -4.73 7.49 5.19
N ASP A 181 -3.97 8.15 6.08
CA ASP A 181 -3.70 9.59 5.96
C ASP A 181 -2.84 9.87 4.72
N LEU A 182 -3.19 10.93 3.99
CA LEU A 182 -2.49 11.34 2.78
C LEU A 182 -1.14 11.98 3.10
N ILE A 183 -0.16 11.62 2.28
CA ILE A 183 1.22 12.12 2.29
C ILE A 183 1.46 12.88 0.99
N ASP A 184 2.19 13.99 1.06
CA ASP A 184 2.72 14.64 -0.14
C ASP A 184 3.94 13.88 -0.66
N TYR A 185 3.73 12.99 -1.62
CA TYR A 185 4.81 12.20 -2.21
C TYR A 185 5.97 13.07 -2.73
N GLY A 186 5.66 14.23 -3.33
CA GLY A 186 6.68 15.14 -3.88
C GLY A 186 7.63 15.68 -2.82
N ASP A 187 7.10 15.98 -1.64
CA ASP A 187 7.88 16.52 -0.52
C ASP A 187 8.76 15.49 0.20
N PHE A 188 8.42 14.20 0.12
CA PHE A 188 9.08 13.14 0.90
C PHE A 188 9.91 12.15 0.08
N LYS A 189 9.68 12.00 -1.24
CA LYS A 189 10.37 10.97 -2.04
C LYS A 189 11.90 11.05 -2.00
N GLU A 190 12.48 12.25 -1.94
CA GLU A 190 13.93 12.46 -1.87
C GLU A 190 14.49 12.43 -0.44
N LYS A 191 13.62 12.39 0.57
CA LYS A 191 13.97 12.41 2.01
C LYS A 191 13.79 11.05 2.67
N SER A 192 13.28 10.07 1.93
CA SER A 192 12.90 8.74 2.40
C SER A 192 13.84 7.67 1.86
N ALA A 193 13.87 6.51 2.51
CA ALA A 193 14.52 5.34 1.95
C ALA A 193 13.65 4.79 0.81
N HIS A 194 14.17 4.68 -0.41
CA HIS A 194 13.47 4.05 -1.53
C HIS A 194 13.75 2.55 -1.57
N ILE A 195 12.68 1.75 -1.61
CA ILE A 195 12.71 0.29 -1.63
C ILE A 195 12.18 -0.19 -2.98
N ASN A 196 13.02 -0.90 -3.74
CA ASN A 196 12.68 -1.42 -5.05
C ASN A 196 13.44 -2.70 -5.36
N PHE A 197 12.79 -3.86 -5.23
CA PHE A 197 13.41 -5.17 -5.48
C PHE A 197 13.83 -5.43 -6.94
N ALA A 198 13.26 -4.70 -7.92
CA ALA A 198 13.47 -4.97 -9.35
C ALA A 198 14.93 -4.82 -9.85
N GLY A 199 15.81 -4.19 -9.07
CA GLY A 199 17.22 -4.00 -9.40
C GLY A 199 18.20 -4.87 -8.59
N HIS A 200 17.71 -5.79 -7.75
CA HIS A 200 18.53 -6.56 -6.82
C HIS A 200 18.60 -8.05 -7.22
N THR A 201 19.23 -8.90 -6.40
CA THR A 201 19.36 -10.34 -6.68
C THR A 201 18.00 -10.94 -7.03
N GLU A 202 17.95 -11.82 -8.04
CA GLU A 202 16.68 -12.39 -8.57
C GLU A 202 15.77 -13.00 -7.49
N ASP A 203 16.35 -13.38 -6.35
CA ASP A 203 15.66 -14.02 -5.22
C ASP A 203 15.53 -13.11 -3.97
N ALA A 204 15.87 -11.82 -4.05
CA ALA A 204 15.80 -10.89 -2.93
C ALA A 204 14.38 -10.85 -2.34
N ALA A 205 14.25 -11.27 -1.08
CA ALA A 205 12.98 -11.33 -0.37
C ALA A 205 12.95 -10.40 0.85
N LEU A 206 14.11 -9.91 1.31
CA LEU A 206 14.23 -8.95 2.41
C LEU A 206 14.92 -7.66 1.94
N CYS A 207 14.34 -6.51 2.28
CA CYS A 207 15.00 -5.22 2.27
C CYS A 207 15.23 -4.74 3.71
N THR A 208 16.49 -4.55 4.10
CA THR A 208 16.85 -3.89 5.36
C THR A 208 17.11 -2.41 5.11
N VAL A 209 16.36 -1.57 5.81
CA VAL A 209 16.50 -0.11 5.83
C VAL A 209 17.15 0.31 7.14
N LEU A 210 18.29 1.00 7.06
CA LEU A 210 18.96 1.58 8.21
C LEU A 210 18.72 3.09 8.25
N HIS A 211 18.07 3.56 9.32
CA HIS A 211 17.92 4.98 9.61
C HIS A 211 19.01 5.46 10.56
N LYS A 212 19.81 6.45 10.15
CA LYS A 212 20.84 7.11 10.96
C LYS A 212 20.59 8.61 11.02
N THR A 213 21.23 9.26 11.99
CA THR A 213 21.32 10.72 12.07
C THR A 213 22.65 11.19 11.50
N GLY A 214 22.62 12.00 10.44
CA GLY A 214 23.79 12.58 9.78
C GLY A 214 24.38 13.79 10.51
N GLU A 215 25.44 14.38 9.94
CA GLU A 215 26.24 15.47 10.56
C GLU A 215 25.42 16.75 10.87
N ASP A 216 24.29 16.97 10.19
CA ASP A 216 23.38 18.11 10.41
C ASP A 216 22.04 17.71 11.07
N SER A 217 21.99 16.59 11.79
CA SER A 217 20.74 16.02 12.33
C SER A 217 19.70 15.59 11.27
N ASN A 218 20.10 15.56 9.99
CA ASN A 218 19.26 15.06 8.92
C ASN A 218 19.17 13.53 8.97
N ALA A 219 18.00 12.99 8.61
CA ALA A 219 17.84 11.56 8.43
C ALA A 219 18.70 11.08 7.26
N VAL A 220 19.46 10.02 7.49
CA VAL A 220 20.27 9.32 6.49
C VAL A 220 19.76 7.88 6.40
N TRP A 221 19.54 7.42 5.17
CA TRP A 221 18.95 6.13 4.89
C TRP A 221 19.91 5.28 4.07
N ASP A 222 20.17 4.06 4.53
CA ASP A 222 20.82 3.03 3.70
C ASP A 222 19.86 1.85 3.50
N THR A 223 19.94 1.22 2.34
CA THR A 223 19.17 0.01 2.03
C THR A 223 20.09 -1.13 1.65
N ALA A 224 19.82 -2.32 2.16
CA ALA A 224 20.47 -3.58 1.77
C ALA A 224 19.41 -4.62 1.43
N TYR A 225 19.73 -5.52 0.49
CA TYR A 225 18.81 -6.54 -0.01
C TYR A 225 19.44 -7.91 0.11
N ASP A 226 18.69 -8.88 0.63
CA ASP A 226 19.12 -10.27 0.78
C ASP A 226 17.91 -11.23 0.84
N ASN A 227 18.18 -12.51 1.11
CA ASN A 227 17.17 -13.59 1.15
C ASN A 227 17.03 -14.21 2.57
N THR A 228 17.65 -13.61 3.58
CA THR A 228 17.65 -14.14 4.95
C THR A 228 16.47 -13.57 5.72
N LEU A 229 15.33 -14.25 5.60
CA LEU A 229 14.09 -13.80 6.23
C LEU A 229 14.23 -13.70 7.76
N PRO A 230 13.56 -12.71 8.40
CA PRO A 230 13.43 -12.66 9.86
C PRO A 230 12.83 -13.96 10.44
N GLU A 231 13.23 -14.31 11.67
CA GLU A 231 12.57 -15.38 12.42
C GLU A 231 11.19 -14.89 12.91
N LEU A 232 10.13 -15.68 12.68
CA LEU A 232 8.75 -15.46 13.15
C LEU A 232 8.56 -15.87 14.62
#